data_AF-A0A1Q3UT96-F1
#
_entry.id   AF-A0A1Q3UT96-F1
#
_cell.length_a   1.000
_cell.length_b   1.000
_cell.length_c   1.000
_cell.angle_alpha   90.00
_cell.angle_beta   90.00
_cell.angle_gamma   90.00
#
_symmetry.space_group_name_H-M   'P 1'
#
loop_
_entity.id
_entity.type
_entity.pdbx_description
1 polymer ?
#
loop_
_entity_poly.entity_id
_entity_poly.type
_entity_poly.pdbx_seq_one_letter_code
_entity_poly.pdbx_strand_id
1 'polypeptide(L)'
;MGAQLNIKSDEAFELASRLSARTGESRTALITRLLREELDRQEGERRVEADMARMLAYGAEIRRHLHTPTSSDMSDLYDEQGLPR
;
A
#
# COMPACT_ATOMS: atom_id res chain seq x y z
N MET A 1 23.17 -23.47 -2.15
CA MET A 1 23.96 -22.69 -1.18
C MET A 1 23.00 -22.10 -0.16
N GLY A 2 23.19 -22.32 1.13
CA GLY A 2 22.38 -21.69 2.18
C GLY A 2 23.01 -20.36 2.60
N ALA A 3 22.20 -19.32 2.75
CA ALA A 3 22.63 -18.06 3.38
C ALA A 3 22.47 -18.15 4.90
N GLN A 4 23.37 -17.53 5.65
CA GLN A 4 23.31 -17.47 7.11
C GLN A 4 23.03 -16.05 7.57
N LEU A 5 22.01 -15.89 8.42
CA LEU A 5 21.69 -14.63 9.12
C LEU A 5 22.23 -14.71 10.55
N ASN A 6 23.15 -13.81 10.91
CA ASN A 6 23.71 -13.72 12.26
C ASN A 6 23.25 -12.41 12.92
N ILE A 7 22.61 -12.51 14.08
CA ILE A 7 22.13 -11.38 14.88
C ILE A 7 22.76 -11.51 16.27
N LYS A 8 23.62 -10.56 16.65
CA LYS A 8 24.19 -10.47 17.99
C LYS A 8 23.38 -9.50 18.84
N SER A 9 22.31 -10.01 19.45
CA SER A 9 21.48 -9.26 20.40
C SER A 9 20.76 -10.24 21.32
N ASP A 10 21.00 -10.09 22.62
CA ASP A 10 20.33 -10.91 23.64
C ASP A 10 18.83 -10.63 23.66
N GLU A 11 18.42 -9.38 23.45
CA GLU A 11 17.03 -8.98 23.35
C GLU A 11 16.33 -9.67 22.16
N ALA A 12 16.95 -9.66 20.99
CA ALA A 12 16.37 -10.32 19.80
C ALA A 12 16.22 -11.83 20.03
N PHE A 13 17.22 -12.45 20.68
CA PHE A 13 17.17 -13.87 21.03
C PHE A 13 16.02 -14.19 21.99
N GLU A 14 15.83 -13.40 23.05
CA GLU A 14 14.76 -13.58 24.03
C GLU A 14 13.38 -13.38 23.40
N LEU A 15 13.20 -12.33 22.60
CA LEU A 15 11.94 -12.07 21.90
C LEU A 15 11.59 -13.21 20.94
N ALA A 16 12.54 -13.64 20.10
CA ALA A 16 12.34 -14.73 19.17
C ALA A 16 12.01 -16.04 19.89
N SER A 17 12.69 -16.32 21.00
CA SER A 17 12.47 -17.53 21.81
C SER A 17 11.08 -17.55 22.44
N ARG A 18 10.66 -16.45 23.08
CA ARG A 18 9.33 -16.31 23.70
C ARG A 18 8.22 -16.41 22.66
N LEU A 19 8.38 -15.78 21.50
CA LEU A 19 7.36 -15.78 20.47
C LEU A 19 7.27 -17.13 19.74
N SER A 20 8.41 -17.79 19.50
CA SER A 20 8.45 -19.14 18.94
C SER A 20 7.76 -20.15 19.87
N ALA A 21 8.02 -20.07 21.18
CA ALA A 21 7.36 -20.94 22.16
C ALA A 21 5.84 -20.76 22.20
N ARG A 22 5.34 -19.53 21.98
CA ARG A 22 3.90 -19.23 21.94
C ARG A 22 3.22 -19.69 20.65
N THR A 23 3.92 -19.60 19.52
CA THR A 23 3.37 -19.91 18.18
C THR A 23 3.57 -21.38 17.79
N GLY A 24 4.50 -22.09 18.42
CA GLY A 24 4.91 -23.43 18.03
C GLY A 24 5.79 -23.45 16.76
N GLU A 25 6.13 -22.29 16.20
CA GLU A 25 7.01 -22.17 15.04
C GLU A 25 8.48 -22.30 15.47
N SER A 26 9.34 -22.78 14.56
CA SER A 26 10.78 -22.65 14.77
C SER A 26 11.19 -21.18 14.67
N ARG A 27 12.22 -20.77 15.42
CA ARG A 27 12.76 -19.39 15.38
C ARG A 27 13.07 -18.92 13.95
N THR A 28 13.63 -19.80 13.12
CA THR A 28 13.94 -19.49 11.72
C THR A 28 12.68 -19.25 10.90
N ALA A 29 11.65 -20.10 11.04
CA ALA A 29 10.38 -19.93 10.33
C ALA A 29 9.68 -18.64 10.77
N LEU A 30 9.60 -18.41 12.08
CA LEU A 30 9.02 -17.22 12.68
C LEU A 30 9.69 -15.93 12.17
N ILE A 31 11.02 -15.84 12.28
CA ILE A 31 11.77 -14.66 11.85
C ILE A 31 11.62 -14.44 10.35
N THR A 32 11.68 -15.49 9.55
CA THR A 32 11.52 -15.40 8.10
C THR A 32 10.13 -14.87 7.73
N ARG A 33 9.09 -15.36 8.41
CA ARG A 33 7.72 -14.91 8.19
C ARG A 33 7.54 -13.44 8.59
N LEU A 34 8.01 -13.04 9.76
CA LEU A 34 7.91 -11.64 10.23
C LEU A 34 8.66 -10.66 9.31
N LEU A 35 9.86 -11.03 8.85
CA LEU A 35 10.62 -10.21 7.90
C LEU A 35 9.91 -10.07 6.56
N ARG A 36 9.26 -11.14 6.07
CA ARG A 36 8.48 -11.10 4.83
C ARG A 36 7.24 -10.22 4.98
N GLU A 37 6.47 -10.42 6.05
CA GLU A 37 5.26 -9.62 6.32
C GLU A 37 5.60 -8.13 6.40
N GLU A 38 6.72 -7.78 7.04
CA GLU A 38 7.17 -6.40 7.15
C GLU A 38 7.63 -5.81 5.80
N LEU A 39 8.32 -6.59 4.98
CA LEU A 39 8.68 -6.18 3.62
C LEU A 39 7.43 -5.96 2.75
N ASP A 40 6.51 -6.91 2.75
CA ASP A 40 5.28 -6.84 1.96
C ASP A 40 4.45 -5.61 2.36
N ARG A 41 4.38 -5.31 3.68
CA ARG A 41 3.70 -4.11 4.20
C ARG A 41 4.36 -2.82 3.68
N GLN A 42 5.68 -2.70 3.78
CA GLN A 42 6.40 -1.52 3.31
C GLN A 42 6.32 -1.34 1.79
N GLU A 43 6.39 -2.44 1.02
CA GLU A 43 6.25 -2.40 -0.43
C GLU A 43 4.83 -1.99 -0.84
N GLY A 44 3.82 -2.50 -0.14
CA GLY A 44 2.43 -2.07 -0.31
C GLY A 44 2.23 -0.58 -0.06
N GLU A 45 2.74 -0.06 1.07
CA GLU A 45 2.66 1.36 1.43
C GLU A 45 3.35 2.25 0.38
N ARG A 46 4.58 1.90 -0.02
CA ARG A 46 5.31 2.65 -1.05
C ARG A 46 4.58 2.65 -2.40
N ARG A 47 3.96 1.52 -2.77
CA ARG A 47 3.17 1.42 -3.99
C ARG A 47 1.95 2.33 -3.96
N VAL A 48 1.22 2.35 -2.84
CA VAL A 48 0.06 3.23 -2.67
C VAL A 48 0.48 4.71 -2.77
N GLU A 49 1.56 5.10 -2.10
CA GLU A 49 2.09 6.47 -2.18
C GLU A 49 2.50 6.85 -3.61
N ALA A 50 3.20 5.95 -4.31
CA ALA A 50 3.59 6.17 -5.70
C ALA A 50 2.37 6.28 -6.64
N ASP A 51 1.34 5.46 -6.43
CA ASP A 51 0.10 5.50 -7.20
C ASP A 51 -0.66 6.81 -6.95
N MET A 52 -0.78 7.24 -5.69
CA MET A 52 -1.40 8.53 -5.35
C MET A 52 -0.63 9.71 -5.97
N ALA A 53 0.70 9.70 -5.90
CA ALA A 53 1.53 10.74 -6.52
C ALA A 53 1.31 10.81 -8.05
N ARG A 54 1.20 9.64 -8.72
CA ARG A 54 0.90 9.57 -10.16
C ARG A 54 -0.50 10.11 -10.48
N MET A 55 -1.52 9.73 -9.69
CA MET A 55 -2.89 10.23 -9.88
C MET A 55 -2.96 11.75 -9.74
N LEU A 56 -2.30 12.31 -8.72
CA LEU A 56 -2.23 13.77 -8.52
C LEU A 56 -1.50 14.47 -9.66
N ALA A 57 -0.40 13.89 -10.16
CA ALA A 57 0.32 14.42 -11.32
C ALA A 57 -0.56 14.45 -12.57
N TYR A 58 -1.31 13.37 -12.84
CA TYR A 58 -2.27 13.35 -13.95
C TYR A 58 -3.39 14.38 -13.78
N GLY A 59 -3.96 14.51 -12.57
CA GLY A 59 -4.98 15.52 -12.30
C GLY A 59 -4.47 16.95 -12.52
N ALA A 60 -3.23 17.23 -12.09
CA ALA A 60 -2.59 18.51 -12.33
C ALA A 60 -2.37 18.76 -13.84
N GLU A 61 -1.93 17.74 -14.58
CA GLU A 61 -1.74 17.84 -16.03
C GLU A 61 -3.06 18.08 -16.76
N ILE A 62 -4.12 17.32 -16.46
CA ILE A 62 -5.45 17.52 -17.03
C ILE A 62 -5.92 18.96 -16.78
N ARG A 63 -5.77 19.46 -15.54
CA ARG A 63 -6.18 20.82 -15.17
C ARG A 63 -5.45 21.89 -15.99
N ARG A 64 -4.19 21.67 -16.39
CA ARG A 64 -3.44 22.63 -17.22
C ARG A 64 -4.00 22.77 -18.64
N HIS A 65 -4.63 21.73 -19.16
CA HIS A 65 -5.23 21.71 -20.50
C HIS A 65 -6.73 22.08 -20.51
N LEU A 66 -7.36 22.24 -19.34
CA LEU A 66 -8.73 22.72 -19.23
C LEU A 66 -8.74 24.25 -19.33
N HIS A 67 -8.98 24.76 -20.53
CA HIS A 67 -8.96 26.19 -20.85
C HIS A 67 -10.29 26.92 -20.55
N THR A 68 -11.39 26.18 -20.34
CA THR A 68 -12.72 26.72 -20.02
C THR A 68 -13.25 26.17 -18.70
N PRO A 69 -14.02 26.98 -17.93
CA PRO A 69 -14.73 26.48 -16.76
C PRO A 69 -15.61 25.30 -17.18
N THR A 70 -15.26 24.11 -16.70
CA THR A 70 -15.99 22.89 -17.03
C THR A 70 -17.07 22.71 -15.96
N SER A 71 -18.34 22.73 -16.38
CA SER A 71 -19.46 22.44 -15.49
C SER A 71 -19.77 20.94 -15.53
N SER A 72 -20.09 20.37 -14.37
CA SER A 72 -20.69 19.03 -14.29
C SER A 72 -22.22 19.08 -14.35
N ASP A 73 -22.79 20.26 -14.61
CA ASP A 73 -24.22 20.42 -14.84
C ASP A 73 -24.61 19.75 -16.16
N MET A 74 -25.43 18.72 -16.05
CA MET A 74 -25.96 17.92 -17.16
C MET A 74 -27.48 18.09 -17.26
N SER A 75 -28.06 19.10 -16.61
CA SER A 75 -29.52 19.33 -16.59
C SER A 75 -30.10 19.59 -17.98
N ASP A 76 -29.27 19.98 -18.94
CA ASP A 76 -29.63 20.15 -20.35
C ASP A 76 -29.79 18.81 -21.11
N LEU A 77 -29.18 17.72 -20.63
CA LEU A 77 -29.25 16.39 -21.23
C LEU A 77 -30.47 15.57 -20.80
N TYR A 78 -31.16 15.97 -19.74
CA TYR A 78 -32.31 15.24 -19.18
C TYR A 78 -33.57 16.12 -19.17
N ASP A 79 -34.75 15.48 -19.26
CA ASP A 79 -36.03 16.16 -19.10
C ASP A 79 -36.41 16.35 -17.62
N GLU A 80 -37.56 16.97 -17.37
CA GLU A 80 -38.06 17.23 -16.02
C GLU A 80 -38.42 15.95 -15.24
N GLN A 81 -38.53 14.81 -15.93
CA GLN A 81 -38.72 13.49 -15.33
C GLN A 81 -37.40 12.74 -15.12
N GLY A 82 -36.26 13.32 -15.55
CA GLY A 82 -34.93 12.74 -15.45
C GLY A 82 -34.60 11.73 -16.56
N LEU A 83 -35.33 11.72 -17.67
CA LEU A 83 -35.03 10.88 -18.83
C LEU A 83 -34.12 11.61 -19.82
N PRO A 84 -33.22 10.92 -20.53
CA PRO A 84 -32.41 11.54 -21.57
C PRO A 84 -33.30 12.18 -22.63
N ARG A 85 -32.98 13.42 -23.01
CA ARG A 85 -33.62 14.12 -24.14
C ARG A 85 -33.19 13.56 -25.49
#